data_AF-A0A0G1TLP3-F1
#
_entry.id   AF-A0A0G1TLP3-F1
#
_cell.length_a   1.000
_cell.length_b   1.000
_cell.length_c   1.000
_cell.angle_alpha   90.00
_cell.angle_beta   90.00
_cell.angle_gamma   90.00
#
_symmetry.space_group_name_H-M   'P 1'
#
loop_
_entity.id
_entity.type
_entity.pdbx_description
1 polymer ?
#
loop_
_entity_poly.entity_id
_entity_poly.type
_entity_poly.pdbx_seq_one_letter_code
_entity_poly.pdbx_strand_id
1 'polypeptide(L)'
;MLSYAARVYVYFPGGFGTLDEFFEIITLIQTHKIERIPVIVVGKEYWTPLLVWINNEVLGHHQMIDTDDQAIYTLVDTAEEAFEIIKTAPPRKDIDHI
;
A
#
# COMPACT_ATOMS: atom_id res chain seq x y z
N MET A 1 -6.83 6.79 14.79
CA MET A 1 -5.93 6.07 13.86
C MET A 1 -5.95 6.82 12.54
N LEU A 2 -4.80 7.11 11.93
CA LEU A 2 -4.69 7.85 10.65
C LEU A 2 -5.54 7.24 9.53
N SER A 3 -5.89 5.97 9.67
CA SER A 3 -6.57 5.17 8.67
C SER A 3 -8.07 5.43 8.49
N TYR A 4 -8.75 6.02 9.48
CA TYR A 4 -10.22 6.02 9.47
C TYR A 4 -10.82 6.90 8.37
N ALA A 5 -10.17 8.01 8.01
CA ALA A 5 -10.69 8.98 7.03
C ALA A 5 -9.90 9.07 5.72
N ALA A 6 -8.76 8.37 5.62
CA ALA A 6 -7.95 8.39 4.41
C ALA A 6 -8.67 7.67 3.26
N ARG A 7 -8.53 8.22 2.05
CA ARG A 7 -9.02 7.62 0.79
C ARG A 7 -7.92 7.00 -0.05
N VAL A 8 -6.67 7.38 0.21
CA VAL A 8 -5.47 6.89 -0.45
C VAL A 8 -4.33 6.98 0.57
N TYR A 9 -3.39 6.03 0.53
CA TYR A 9 -2.10 6.15 1.21
C TYR A 9 -0.97 6.30 0.21
N VAL A 10 -0.04 7.21 0.50
CA VAL A 10 1.13 7.46 -0.34
C VAL A 10 2.37 7.40 0.55
N TYR A 11 3.29 6.51 0.20
CA TYR A 11 4.54 6.29 0.92
C TYR A 11 5.73 6.69 0.05
N PHE A 12 6.45 7.70 0.49
CA PHE A 12 7.74 8.11 -0.08
C PHE A 12 8.89 7.35 0.61
N PRO A 13 10.12 7.40 0.07
CA PRO A 13 11.29 6.82 0.73
C PRO A 13 11.44 7.33 2.17
N GLY A 14 11.67 6.42 3.11
CA GLY A 14 11.63 6.74 4.53
C GLY A 14 12.49 5.84 5.41
N GLY A 15 12.25 5.91 6.72
CA GLY A 15 12.91 5.05 7.71
C GLY A 15 11.92 4.09 8.37
N PHE A 16 12.22 3.66 9.59
CA PHE A 16 11.37 2.70 10.32
C PHE A 16 9.94 3.19 10.53
N GLY A 17 9.70 4.48 10.78
CA GLY A 17 8.32 4.98 10.94
C GLY A 17 7.49 4.86 9.65
N THR A 18 8.10 5.08 8.49
CA THR A 18 7.42 4.90 7.20
C THR A 18 7.14 3.43 6.92
N LEU A 19 8.08 2.55 7.25
CA LEU A 19 7.92 1.12 7.09
C LEU A 19 6.86 0.56 8.04
N ASP A 20 6.83 1.01 9.29
CA ASP A 20 5.83 0.65 10.30
C ASP A 20 4.41 0.95 9.78
N GLU A 21 4.17 2.20 9.36
CA GLU A 21 2.89 2.61 8.79
C GLU A 21 2.56 1.88 7.47
N PHE A 22 3.55 1.60 6.63
CA PHE A 22 3.34 0.84 5.38
C PHE A 22 2.87 -0.59 5.68
N PHE A 23 3.58 -1.29 6.57
CA PHE A 23 3.24 -2.67 6.94
C PHE A 23 1.91 -2.74 7.70
N GLU A 24 1.60 -1.76 8.57
CA GLU A 24 0.31 -1.69 9.25
C GLU A 24 -0.83 -1.59 8.24
N ILE A 25 -0.75 -0.66 7.29
CA ILE A 25 -1.83 -0.45 6.31
C ILE A 25 -2.04 -1.65 5.40
N ILE A 26 -0.97 -2.23 4.83
CA ILE A 26 -1.15 -3.41 3.96
C ILE A 26 -1.70 -4.60 4.74
N THR A 27 -1.32 -4.77 6.02
CA THR A 27 -1.87 -5.81 6.91
C THR A 27 -3.35 -5.58 7.21
N LEU A 28 -3.75 -4.33 7.47
CA LEU A 28 -5.17 -3.98 7.70
C LEU A 28 -6.03 -4.22 6.46
N ILE A 29 -5.51 -3.95 5.25
CA ILE A 29 -6.20 -4.23 3.98
C ILE A 29 -6.28 -5.74 3.74
N GLN A 30 -5.16 -6.45 3.88
CA GLN A 30 -5.07 -7.90 3.73
C GLN A 30 -6.07 -8.63 4.64
N THR A 31 -6.15 -8.22 5.90
CA THR A 31 -7.04 -8.84 6.90
C THR A 31 -8.48 -8.31 6.84
N HIS A 32 -8.82 -7.49 5.84
CA HIS A 32 -10.12 -6.87 5.63
C HIS A 32 -10.62 -6.06 6.84
N LYS A 33 -9.70 -5.51 7.65
CA LYS A 33 -10.02 -4.61 8.76
C LYS A 33 -10.35 -3.19 8.28
N ILE A 34 -9.84 -2.81 7.10
CA ILE A 34 -10.24 -1.61 6.38
C ILE A 34 -10.57 -1.96 4.93
N GLU A 35 -11.37 -1.12 4.26
CA GLU A 35 -11.66 -1.28 2.83
C GLU A 35 -10.37 -1.21 2.00
N ARG A 36 -10.38 -1.90 0.85
CA ARG A 36 -9.28 -1.82 -0.11
C ARG A 36 -9.26 -0.44 -0.75
N ILE A 37 -8.38 0.42 -0.23
CA ILE A 37 -8.10 1.74 -0.77
C ILE A 37 -6.73 1.76 -1.44
N PRO A 38 -6.49 2.65 -2.42
CA PRO A 38 -5.21 2.71 -3.11
C PRO A 38 -4.05 2.94 -2.14
N VAL A 39 -3.05 2.06 -2.19
CA VAL A 39 -1.75 2.23 -1.53
C VAL A 39 -0.71 2.46 -2.62
N ILE A 40 -0.04 3.61 -2.59
CA ILE A 40 0.93 4.01 -3.58
C ILE A 40 2.29 4.13 -2.90
N VAL A 41 3.29 3.44 -3.43
CA VAL A 41 4.69 3.57 -2.99
C VAL A 41 5.47 4.28 -4.10
N VAL A 42 6.13 5.39 -3.75
CA VAL A 42 6.80 6.28 -4.70
C VAL A 42 8.32 6.13 -4.59
N GLY A 43 9.00 6.02 -5.73
CA GLY A 43 10.45 5.92 -5.84
C GLY A 43 10.92 4.49 -6.01
N LYS A 44 11.01 4.04 -7.27
CA LYS A 44 11.30 2.63 -7.59
C LYS A 44 12.62 2.16 -7.03
N GLU A 45 13.66 2.98 -7.10
CA GLU A 45 14.99 2.65 -6.60
C GLU A 45 14.97 2.25 -5.12
N TYR A 46 14.25 3.01 -4.28
CA TYR A 46 14.21 2.78 -2.84
C TYR A 46 13.37 1.54 -2.48
N TRP A 47 12.19 1.37 -3.07
CA TRP A 47 11.25 0.33 -2.66
C TRP A 47 11.53 -1.04 -3.31
N THR A 48 12.10 -1.08 -4.52
CA THR A 48 12.29 -2.34 -5.26
C THR A 48 13.04 -3.41 -4.47
N PRO A 49 14.16 -3.13 -3.75
CA PRO A 49 14.86 -4.15 -2.98
C PRO A 49 13.97 -4.85 -1.94
N LEU A 50 13.14 -4.08 -1.22
CA LEU A 50 12.21 -4.61 -0.23
C LEU A 50 11.11 -5.44 -0.90
N LEU A 51 10.49 -4.92 -1.96
CA LEU A 51 9.39 -5.59 -2.65
C LEU A 51 9.83 -6.89 -3.34
N VAL A 52 11.06 -6.91 -3.88
CA VAL A 52 11.68 -8.13 -4.42
C VAL A 52 11.89 -9.16 -3.32
N TRP A 53 12.37 -8.75 -2.14
CA TRP A 53 12.49 -9.65 -0.99
C TRP A 53 11.13 -10.20 -0.55
N ILE A 54 10.09 -9.37 -0.48
CA ILE A 54 8.73 -9.81 -0.17
C ILE A 54 8.24 -10.86 -1.19
N ASN A 55 8.42 -10.60 -2.49
CA ASN A 55 7.99 -11.54 -3.53
C ASN A 55 8.75 -12.87 -3.47
N ASN A 56 10.07 -12.82 -3.30
CA ASN A 56 10.90 -14.02 -3.38
C ASN A 56 10.84 -14.84 -2.09
N GLU A 57 11.02 -14.18 -0.94
CA GLU A 57 11.14 -14.87 0.34
C GLU A 57 9.78 -15.05 1.00
N VAL A 58 9.00 -13.98 1.15
CA VAL A 58 7.74 -14.02 1.92
C VAL A 58 6.66 -14.78 1.15
N LEU A 59 6.45 -14.46 -0.14
CA LEU A 59 5.49 -15.17 -0.99
C LEU A 59 6.07 -16.48 -1.53
N GLY A 60 7.19 -16.42 -2.24
CA GLY A 60 7.70 -17.56 -3.01
C GLY A 60 8.19 -18.71 -2.14
N HIS A 61 9.18 -18.44 -1.29
CA HIS A 61 9.86 -19.47 -0.50
C HIS A 61 9.08 -19.89 0.75
N HIS A 62 8.61 -18.91 1.53
CA HIS A 62 7.98 -19.16 2.82
C HIS A 62 6.45 -19.24 2.76
N GLN A 63 5.82 -18.78 1.66
CA GLN A 63 4.36 -18.84 1.45
C GLN A 63 3.56 -18.21 2.61
N MET A 64 4.01 -17.05 3.10
CA MET A 64 3.43 -16.35 4.26
C MET A 64 2.36 -15.32 3.87
N ILE A 65 2.22 -15.03 2.58
CA ILE A 65 1.19 -14.15 1.99
C ILE A 65 0.63 -14.81 0.72
N ASP A 66 -0.53 -14.33 0.26
CA ASP A 66 -1.17 -14.85 -0.94
C ASP A 66 -0.70 -14.09 -2.20
N THR A 67 -0.86 -14.71 -3.38
CA THR A 67 -0.52 -14.06 -4.66
C THR A 67 -1.30 -12.75 -4.89
N ASP A 68 -2.52 -12.66 -4.36
CA ASP A 68 -3.40 -11.50 -4.53
C ASP A 68 -2.99 -10.31 -3.65
N ASP A 69 -2.17 -10.55 -2.62
CA ASP A 69 -1.69 -9.52 -1.68
C ASP A 69 -0.72 -8.54 -2.37
N GLN A 70 -0.08 -8.95 -3.47
CA GLN A 70 0.77 -8.07 -4.27
C GLN A 70 0.00 -6.92 -4.91
N ALA A 71 -1.29 -7.11 -5.16
CA ALA A 71 -2.14 -6.08 -5.74
C ALA A 71 -2.61 -5.05 -4.70
N ILE A 72 -2.21 -5.17 -3.41
CA ILE A 72 -2.58 -4.22 -2.35
C ILE A 72 -1.93 -2.85 -2.60
N TYR A 73 -0.72 -2.81 -3.15
CA TYR A 73 0.03 -1.58 -3.40
C TYR A 73 0.47 -1.43 -4.86
N THR A 74 0.69 -0.19 -5.29
CA THR A 74 1.20 0.14 -6.63
C THR A 74 2.50 0.92 -6.51
N LEU A 75 3.54 0.44 -7.21
CA LEU A 75 4.85 1.08 -7.25
C LEU A 75 4.95 2.04 -8.44
N VAL A 76 5.19 3.31 -8.14
CA VAL A 76 5.39 4.39 -9.10
C VAL A 76 6.74 5.06 -8.90
N ASP A 77 7.22 5.78 -9.90
CA ASP A 77 8.52 6.45 -9.81
C ASP A 77 8.40 7.93 -9.45
N THR A 78 7.30 8.57 -9.82
CA THR A 78 7.11 10.02 -9.65
C THR A 78 5.86 10.37 -8.84
N ALA A 79 5.86 11.57 -8.26
CA ALA A 79 4.68 12.11 -7.58
C ALA A 79 3.53 12.37 -8.57
N GLU A 80 3.87 12.70 -9.81
CA GLU A 80 2.91 12.88 -10.91
C GLU A 80 2.18 11.58 -11.23
N GLU A 81 2.88 10.46 -11.34
CA GLU A 81 2.25 9.14 -11.50
C GLU A 81 1.32 8.80 -10.32
N ALA A 82 1.77 9.07 -9.09
CA ALA A 82 0.93 8.90 -7.90
C ALA A 82 -0.34 9.75 -7.97
N PHE A 83 -0.22 11.01 -8.42
CA PHE A 83 -1.33 11.94 -8.54
C PHE A 83 -2.37 11.49 -9.58
N GLU A 84 -1.95 10.91 -10.69
CA GLU A 84 -2.86 10.32 -11.67
C GLU A 84 -3.72 9.19 -11.07
N ILE A 85 -3.12 8.33 -10.25
CA ILE A 85 -3.85 7.26 -9.54
C ILE A 85 -4.86 7.86 -8.56
N ILE A 86 -4.45 8.87 -7.78
CA ILE A 86 -5.30 9.53 -6.77
C ILE A 86 -6.57 10.10 -7.41
N LYS A 87 -6.50 10.71 -8.60
CA LYS A 87 -7.67 11.27 -9.30
C LYS A 87 -8.73 10.22 -9.65
N THR A 88 -8.32 8.96 -9.80
CA THR A 88 -9.21 7.84 -10.13
C THR A 88 -9.66 7.04 -8.91
N ALA A 89 -9.22 7.43 -7.71
CA ALA A 89 -9.56 6.73 -6.49
C ALA A 89 -11.09 6.78 -6.23
N PRO A 90 -11.73 5.62 -5.99
CA PRO A 90 -13.17 5.59 -5.71
C PRO A 90 -13.48 6.29 -4.36
N PRO A 91 -14.69 6.87 -4.22
CA PRO A 91 -15.17 7.31 -2.91
C PRO A 91 -15.28 6.12 -1.95
N ARG A 92 -14.98 6.34 -0.67
CA ARG A 92 -15.07 5.34 0.41
C ARG A 92 -16.53 5.15 0.78
N LYS A 93 -17.04 3.92 0.66
CA LYS A 93 -18.46 3.62 0.88
C LYS A 93 -18.85 3.65 2.35
N ASP A 94 -17.89 3.44 3.24
CA ASP A 94 -18.06 3.38 4.68
C ASP A 94 -18.09 4.75 5.38
N ILE A 95 -17.76 5.84 4.68
CA ILE A 95 -17.79 7.23 5.21
C ILE A 95 -19.02 8.00 4.71
N ASP A 96 -19.62 7.62 3.59
CA ASP A 96 -20.74 8.34 2.96
C ASP A 96 -22.09 8.20 3.72
N HIS A 97 -22.09 7.54 4.89
CA HIS A 97 -23.26 7.35 5.75
C HIS A 97 -23.24 8.17 7.05
N ILE A 98 -22.30 9.11 7.18
CA ILE A 98 -22.20 10.03 8.34
C ILE A 98 -22.77 11.40 7.99
#